data_AF-A0A7X3L2K8-F1
#
_entry.id   AF-A0A7X3L2K8-F1
#
_cell.length_a   1.000
_cell.length_b   1.000
_cell.length_c   1.000
_cell.angle_alpha   90.00
_cell.angle_beta   90.00
_cell.angle_gamma   90.00
#
_symmetry.space_group_name_H-M   'P 1'
#
loop_
_entity.id
_entity.type
_entity.pdbx_description
1 polymer ?
#
loop_
_entity_poly.entity_id
_entity_poly.type
_entity_poly.pdbx_seq_one_letter_code
_entity_poly.pdbx_strand_id
1 'polypeptide(L)'
;MTAPDIAMAALADRQYARALDLVQRFRAASVALVQRYLDVDPLVAEALLMRMSQETTLVRRMPDGLYLFVGEIIGQELQALHGFAREVLAALRTDYIDVEQLRAAAARHGLDPTA
;
A
#
# COMPACT_ATOMS: atom_id res chain seq x y z
N MET A 1 5.82 9.20 32.43
CA MET A 1 6.46 9.65 31.17
C MET A 1 7.43 10.75 31.50
N THR A 2 8.71 10.51 31.27
CA THR A 2 9.79 11.46 31.57
C THR A 2 10.23 12.18 30.28
N ALA A 3 10.85 13.35 30.39
CA ALA A 3 11.37 14.11 29.24
C ALA A 3 12.21 13.31 28.22
N PRO A 4 13.08 12.34 28.61
CA PRO A 4 13.81 11.52 27.65
C PRO A 4 12.89 10.60 26.80
N ASP A 5 11.78 10.12 27.35
CA ASP A 5 10.83 9.25 26.62
C ASP A 5 10.18 10.01 25.45
N ILE A 6 9.86 11.30 25.65
CA ILE A 6 9.24 12.16 24.64
C ILE A 6 10.23 12.47 23.50
N ALA A 7 11.50 12.73 23.84
CA ALA A 7 12.53 13.01 22.85
C ALA A 7 12.83 11.79 21.96
N MET A 8 12.81 10.58 22.54
CA MET A 8 12.96 9.33 21.80
C MET A 8 11.79 9.07 20.86
N ALA A 9 10.55 9.25 21.32
CA ALA A 9 9.36 9.12 20.48
C ALA A 9 9.39 10.10 19.29
N ALA A 10 9.73 11.36 19.54
CA ALA A 10 9.84 12.38 18.50
C ALA A 10 10.99 12.11 17.50
N LEU A 11 12.05 11.41 17.91
CA LEU A 11 13.10 10.96 16.99
C LEU A 11 12.59 9.83 16.10
N ALA A 12 11.92 8.83 16.68
CA ALA A 12 11.35 7.70 15.95
C ALA A 12 10.33 8.16 14.89
N ASP A 13 9.46 9.11 15.23
CA ASP A 13 8.48 9.64 14.27
C ASP A 13 9.12 10.43 13.14
N ARG A 14 10.21 11.16 13.41
CA ARG A 14 10.99 11.84 12.35
C ARG A 14 11.69 10.85 11.43
N GLN A 15 12.25 9.77 11.98
CA GLN A 15 12.85 8.70 11.18
C GLN A 15 11.81 7.99 10.32
N TYR A 16 10.62 7.75 10.87
CA TYR A 16 9.49 7.18 10.13
C TYR A 16 9.03 8.07 8.97
N ALA A 17 8.81 9.36 9.21
CA ALA A 17 8.41 10.28 8.15
C ALA A 17 9.44 10.35 7.00
N ARG A 18 10.74 10.34 7.33
CA ARG A 18 11.81 10.32 6.32
C ARG A 18 11.89 9.00 5.57
N ALA A 19 11.74 7.88 6.26
CA ALA A 19 11.71 6.57 5.63
C ALA A 19 10.53 6.46 4.65
N LEU A 20 9.37 7.00 5.03
CA LEU A 20 8.17 7.01 4.20
C LEU A 20 8.37 7.84 2.92
N ASP A 21 8.98 9.03 3.03
CA ASP A 21 9.36 9.86 1.88
C ASP A 21 10.30 9.12 0.93
N LEU A 22 11.32 8.43 1.46
CA LEU A 22 12.26 7.64 0.64
C LEU A 22 11.54 6.52 -0.12
N VAL A 23 10.69 5.75 0.56
CA VAL A 23 9.96 4.64 -0.05
C VAL A 23 9.05 5.14 -1.17
N GLN A 24 8.36 6.26 -0.98
CA GLN A 24 7.52 6.87 -2.01
C GLN A 24 8.35 7.41 -3.18
N ARG A 25 9.44 8.12 -2.89
CA ARG A 25 10.31 8.75 -3.90
C ARG A 25 10.97 7.73 -4.80
N PHE A 26 11.50 6.66 -4.23
CA PHE A 26 12.18 5.60 -4.96
C PHE A 26 11.23 4.52 -5.48
N ARG A 27 9.95 4.56 -5.08
CA ARG A 27 8.95 3.53 -5.39
C ARG A 27 9.43 2.12 -5.08
N ALA A 28 10.16 2.00 -3.98
CA ALA A 28 10.81 0.77 -3.56
C ALA A 28 10.85 0.69 -2.03
N ALA A 29 10.63 -0.52 -1.50
CA ALA A 29 10.69 -0.79 -0.08
C ALA A 29 11.74 -1.88 0.18
N SER A 30 12.90 -1.52 0.73
CA SER A 30 13.90 -2.50 1.13
C SER A 30 14.71 -2.01 2.32
N VAL A 31 15.14 -2.95 3.18
CA VAL A 31 15.94 -2.62 4.37
C VAL A 31 17.22 -1.88 3.96
N ALA A 32 17.89 -2.34 2.90
CA ALA A 32 19.11 -1.71 2.39
C ALA A 32 18.90 -0.27 1.90
N LEU A 33 17.75 0.05 1.27
CA LEU A 33 17.42 1.41 0.88
C LEU A 33 17.31 2.32 2.10
N VAL A 34 16.52 1.91 3.09
CA VAL A 34 16.28 2.71 4.30
C VAL A 34 17.56 2.87 5.12
N GLN A 35 18.31 1.78 5.30
CA GLN A 35 19.58 1.75 6.02
C GLN A 35 20.58 2.75 5.41
N ARG A 36 20.78 2.69 4.09
CA ARG A 36 21.78 3.51 3.39
C ARG A 36 21.43 5.00 3.39
N TYR A 37 20.15 5.34 3.24
CA TYR A 37 19.74 6.75 3.10
C TYR A 37 19.46 7.43 4.44
N LEU A 38 19.16 6.68 5.50
CA LEU A 38 18.94 7.23 6.84
C LEU A 38 20.12 7.03 7.79
N ASP A 39 21.14 6.28 7.40
CA ASP A 39 22.30 5.92 8.22
C ASP A 39 21.87 5.33 9.58
N VAL A 40 21.02 4.30 9.53
CA VAL A 40 20.48 3.60 10.70
C VAL A 40 20.90 2.13 10.71
N ASP A 41 20.78 1.49 11.86
CA ASP A 41 20.99 0.05 11.98
C ASP A 41 19.97 -0.76 11.14
N PRO A 42 20.35 -1.93 10.57
CA PRO A 42 19.43 -2.79 9.83
C PRO A 42 18.13 -3.12 10.59
N LEU A 43 18.20 -3.35 11.90
CA LEU A 43 17.03 -3.66 12.72
C LEU A 43 16.07 -2.47 12.82
N VAL A 44 16.62 -1.25 12.88
CA VAL A 44 15.83 -0.02 12.89
C VAL A 44 15.18 0.18 11.51
N ALA A 45 15.93 -0.04 10.43
CA ALA A 45 15.40 0.03 9.06
C ALA A 45 14.27 -0.99 8.84
N GLU A 46 14.43 -2.23 9.31
CA GLU A 46 13.37 -3.25 9.25
C GLU A 46 12.15 -2.86 10.09
N ALA A 47 12.34 -2.36 11.32
CA ALA A 47 11.24 -1.91 12.17
C ALA A 47 10.43 -0.77 11.54
N LEU A 48 11.10 0.15 10.84
CA LEU A 48 10.44 1.23 10.09
C LEU A 48 9.58 0.68 8.94
N LEU A 49 10.08 -0.28 8.16
CA LEU A 49 9.33 -0.92 7.08
C LEU A 49 8.18 -1.79 7.60
N MET A 50 8.39 -2.50 8.71
CA MET A 50 7.35 -3.24 9.40
C MET A 50 6.22 -2.30 9.83
N ARG A 51 6.56 -1.18 10.49
CA ARG A 51 5.60 -0.15 10.88
C ARG A 51 4.82 0.38 9.68
N MET A 52 5.50 0.69 8.57
CA MET A 52 4.83 1.11 7.33
C MET A 52 3.84 0.06 6.80
N SER A 53 4.18 -1.23 6.89
CA SER A 53 3.29 -2.31 6.43
C SER A 53 2.05 -2.50 7.30
N GLN A 54 2.07 -1.97 8.52
CA GLN A 54 0.95 -2.02 9.47
C GLN A 54 0.11 -0.74 9.42
N GLU A 55 0.76 0.42 9.28
CA GLU A 55 0.11 1.72 9.35
C GLU A 55 -0.29 2.28 7.99
N THR A 56 0.31 1.79 6.90
CA THR A 56 0.07 2.30 5.55
C THR A 56 -0.24 1.16 4.61
N THR A 57 -0.88 1.50 3.51
CA THR A 57 -1.08 0.57 2.41
C THR A 57 0.05 0.63 1.39
N LEU A 58 1.07 1.48 1.56
CA LEU A 58 2.14 1.70 0.58
C LEU A 58 3.20 0.60 0.55
N VAL A 59 3.33 -0.14 1.65
CA VAL A 59 4.34 -1.20 1.81
C VAL A 59 3.66 -2.50 2.20
N ARG A 60 4.02 -3.60 1.54
CA ARG A 60 3.58 -4.95 1.89
C ARG A 60 4.79 -5.79 2.31
N ARG A 61 4.68 -6.53 3.42
CA ARG A 61 5.65 -7.55 3.79
C ARG A 61 5.33 -8.85 3.06
N MET A 62 6.34 -9.43 2.42
CA MET A 62 6.26 -10.69 1.67
C MET A 62 6.57 -11.88 2.60
N PRO A 63 6.12 -13.11 2.26
CA PRO A 63 6.34 -14.29 3.09
C PRO A 63 7.82 -14.65 3.33
N ASP A 64 8.70 -14.26 2.41
CA ASP A 64 10.15 -14.42 2.51
C ASP A 64 10.84 -13.37 3.41
N GLY A 65 10.06 -12.45 3.98
CA GLY A 65 10.55 -11.37 4.83
C GLY A 65 10.96 -10.10 4.07
N LEU A 66 10.87 -10.08 2.74
CA LEU A 66 11.12 -8.89 1.94
C LEU A 66 9.95 -7.91 2.02
N TYR A 67 10.18 -6.67 1.58
CA TYR A 67 9.16 -5.63 1.52
C TYR A 67 8.94 -5.22 0.06
N LEU A 68 7.70 -4.88 -0.28
CA LEU A 68 7.30 -4.45 -1.61
C LEU A 68 6.60 -3.09 -1.51
N PHE A 69 6.98 -2.14 -2.37
CA PHE A 69 6.20 -0.93 -2.57
C PHE A 69 4.99 -1.23 -3.43
N VAL A 70 3.79 -0.95 -2.93
CA VAL A 70 2.51 -1.27 -3.58
C VAL A 70 1.65 -0.03 -3.84
N GLY A 71 2.19 1.17 -3.64
CA GLY A 71 1.42 2.41 -3.72
C GLY A 71 0.73 2.66 -5.06
N GLU A 72 1.33 2.23 -6.18
CA GLU A 72 0.70 2.34 -7.50
C GLU A 72 -0.34 1.23 -7.76
N ILE A 73 -0.09 0.03 -7.21
CA ILE A 73 -0.98 -1.12 -7.36
C ILE A 73 -2.33 -0.83 -6.72
N ILE A 74 -2.33 -0.21 -5.54
CA ILE A 74 -3.58 0.14 -4.84
C ILE A 74 -4.35 1.23 -5.57
N GLY A 75 -3.68 2.21 -6.16
CA GLY A 75 -4.33 3.21 -7.00
C GLY A 75 -5.04 2.56 -8.20
N GLN A 76 -4.38 1.60 -8.84
CA GLN A 76 -4.93 0.84 -9.97
C GLN A 76 -6.09 -0.07 -9.53
N GLU A 77 -5.95 -0.81 -8.42
CA GLU A 77 -7.00 -1.65 -7.86
C GLU A 77 -8.24 -0.84 -7.45
N LEU A 78 -8.06 0.32 -6.81
CA LEU A 78 -9.15 1.22 -6.44
C LEU A 78 -9.84 1.82 -7.68
N GLN A 79 -9.08 2.13 -8.72
CA GLN A 79 -9.62 2.62 -9.99
C GLN A 79 -10.45 1.53 -10.69
N ALA A 80 -9.94 0.30 -10.73
CA ALA A 80 -10.66 -0.86 -11.26
C ALA A 80 -11.97 -1.12 -10.49
N LEU A 81 -11.91 -1.09 -9.15
CA LEU A 81 -13.10 -1.28 -8.31
C LEU A 81 -14.14 -0.18 -8.53
N HIS A 82 -13.72 1.09 -8.58
CA HIS A 82 -14.63 2.20 -8.89
C HIS A 82 -15.22 2.11 -10.30
N GLY A 83 -14.42 1.69 -11.29
CA GLY A 83 -14.86 1.47 -12.66
C GLY A 83 -15.99 0.44 -12.72
N PHE A 84 -15.78 -0.72 -12.11
CA PHE A 84 -16.77 -1.77 -12.04
C PHE A 84 -18.03 -1.36 -11.27
N ALA A 85 -17.89 -0.71 -10.11
CA ALA A 85 -19.03 -0.23 -9.32
C ALA A 85 -19.93 0.72 -10.12
N ARG A 86 -19.36 1.57 -10.97
CA ARG A 86 -20.14 2.45 -11.87
C ARG A 86 -20.93 1.66 -12.91
N GLU A 87 -20.38 0.59 -13.46
CA GLU A 87 -21.09 -0.28 -14.41
C GLU A 87 -22.26 -1.00 -13.75
N VAL A 88 -22.06 -1.51 -12.52
CA VAL A 88 -23.14 -2.11 -11.72
C VAL A 88 -24.25 -1.10 -11.45
N LEU A 89 -23.91 0.11 -10.98
CA LEU A 89 -24.90 1.16 -10.71
C LEU A 89 -25.65 1.59 -11.99
N ALA A 90 -24.97 1.59 -13.14
CA ALA A 90 -25.61 1.88 -14.42
C ALA A 90 -26.60 0.77 -14.83
N ALA A 91 -26.24 -0.50 -14.66
CA ALA A 91 -27.13 -1.63 -14.92
C ALA A 91 -28.35 -1.67 -13.97
N LEU A 92 -28.16 -1.29 -12.70
CA LEU A 92 -29.27 -1.18 -11.75
C LEU A 92 -30.28 -0.10 -12.14
N ARG A 93 -29.88 0.95 -12.87
CA ARG A 93 -30.80 1.99 -13.33
C ARG A 93 -31.73 1.54 -14.45
N THR A 94 -31.42 0.44 -15.14
CA THR A 94 -32.25 -0.09 -16.23
C THR A 94 -33.30 -1.10 -15.75
N ASP A 95 -33.41 -1.33 -14.43
CA ASP A 95 -34.33 -2.27 -13.76
C ASP A 95 -34.24 -3.72 -14.29
N TYR A 96 -33.13 -4.03 -14.96
CA TYR A 96 -32.79 -5.32 -15.54
C TYR A 96 -31.29 -5.52 -15.38
N ILE A 97 -30.90 -6.61 -14.74
CA ILE A 97 -29.50 -6.98 -14.50
C ILE A 97 -29.16 -8.16 -15.40
N ASP A 98 -28.32 -7.92 -16.41
CA ASP A 98 -27.69 -8.97 -17.20
C ASP A 98 -26.42 -9.45 -16.48
N VAL A 99 -26.47 -10.69 -15.98
CA VAL A 99 -25.38 -11.31 -15.22
C VAL A 99 -24.14 -11.54 -16.09
N GLU A 100 -24.31 -11.89 -17.37
CA GLU A 100 -23.17 -12.11 -18.27
C GLU A 100 -22.49 -10.79 -18.63
N GLN A 101 -23.28 -9.72 -18.81
CA GLN A 101 -22.75 -8.37 -19.00
C GLN A 101 -21.91 -7.92 -17.80
N LEU A 102 -22.37 -8.21 -16.58
CA LEU A 102 -21.64 -7.88 -15.35
C LEU A 102 -20.37 -8.73 -15.17
N ARG A 103 -20.38 -10.02 -15.54
CA ARG A 103 -19.16 -10.84 -15.54
C ARG A 103 -18.14 -10.30 -16.54
N ALA A 104 -18.57 -9.98 -17.76
CA ALA A 104 -17.71 -9.35 -18.75
C ALA A 104 -17.16 -8.00 -18.27
N ALA A 105 -17.95 -7.22 -17.53
CA ALA A 105 -17.49 -5.99 -16.88
C ALA A 105 -16.42 -6.26 -15.81
N ALA A 106 -16.64 -7.24 -14.93
CA ALA A 106 -15.66 -7.62 -13.91
C ALA A 106 -14.32 -8.04 -14.54
N ALA A 107 -14.36 -8.82 -15.63
CA ALA A 107 -13.16 -9.21 -16.38
C ALA A 107 -12.44 -8.00 -17.00
N ARG A 108 -13.17 -7.04 -17.61
CA ARG A 108 -12.56 -5.80 -18.16
C ARG A 108 -11.82 -4.97 -17.12
N HIS A 109 -12.30 -4.97 -15.88
CA HIS A 109 -11.66 -4.27 -14.76
C HIS A 109 -10.65 -5.14 -14.00
N GLY A 110 -10.38 -6.38 -14.44
CA GLY A 110 -9.41 -7.26 -13.79
C GLY A 110 -9.85 -7.75 -12.40
N LEU A 111 -11.16 -7.79 -12.14
CA LEU A 111 -11.74 -8.24 -10.87
C LEU A 111 -12.23 -9.70 -10.93
N ASP A 112 -12.08 -10.36 -12.08
CA ASP A 112 -12.44 -11.76 -12.23
C ASP A 112 -11.30 -12.67 -11.72
N PRO A 113 -11.50 -13.43 -10.63
CA PRO A 113 -10.48 -14.32 -10.06
C PRO A 113 -10.20 -15.57 -10.93
N THR A 114 -10.96 -15.76 -12.02
CA THR A 114 -10.81 -16.92 -12.93
C THR A 114 -10.19 -16.58 -14.28
N ALA A 115 -9.83 -15.30 -14.52
CA ALA A 115 -9.19 -14.81 -15.74
C ALA A 115 -7.66 -15.03 -15.75
#